data_AF-W7EJV7-F1
#
_entry.id   AF-W7EJV7-F1
#
_cell.length_a   1.000
_cell.length_b   1.000
_cell.length_c   1.000
_cell.angle_alpha   90.00
_cell.angle_beta   90.00
_cell.angle_gamma   90.00
#
_symmetry.space_group_name_H-M   'P 1'
#
loop_
_entity.id
_entity.type
_entity.pdbx_description
1 polymer ?
#
loop_
_entity_poly.entity_id
_entity_poly.type
_entity_poly.pdbx_seq_one_letter_code
_entity_poly.pdbx_strand_id
1 'polypeptide(L)'
;MDHSRDPCPWVILNDFGGAFAMGAVGGAVWHGVKGFRNSPYGERRIGAITAIKARAPVLGGNFGVWGGLFNTYDCAVKGIRKKEDPWNAIIAGFFTGGSLAVRGGYKSMRNGAISCAILLAVIEGVSIGFNRMMADNTRLDAPPPPPSD
;
A
#
# COMPACT_ATOMS: atom_id res chain seq x y z
N MET A 1 -11.08 7.64 -21.01
CA MET A 1 -9.66 7.82 -20.62
C MET A 1 -9.68 8.33 -19.20
N ASP A 2 -9.55 7.44 -18.21
CA ASP A 2 -9.52 7.82 -16.81
C ASP A 2 -8.21 8.55 -16.50
N HIS A 3 -8.27 9.87 -16.44
CA HIS A 3 -7.16 10.76 -16.07
C HIS A 3 -6.86 10.74 -14.55
N SER A 4 -7.38 9.76 -13.80
CA SER A 4 -7.23 9.66 -12.34
C SER A 4 -6.00 8.84 -11.90
N ARG A 5 -5.33 8.17 -12.84
CA ARG A 5 -4.08 7.43 -12.58
C ARG A 5 -2.96 7.97 -13.47
N ASP A 6 -1.89 8.43 -12.83
CA ASP A 6 -0.67 8.79 -13.53
C ASP A 6 -0.13 7.62 -14.39
N PRO A 7 0.38 7.89 -15.60
CA PRO A 7 0.93 6.82 -16.45
C PRO A 7 2.15 6.17 -15.81
N CYS A 8 2.35 4.87 -16.04
CA CYS A 8 3.62 4.21 -15.72
C CYS A 8 4.73 4.87 -16.58
N PRO A 9 5.88 5.30 -16.02
CA PRO A 9 6.39 5.01 -14.67
C PRO A 9 6.16 6.12 -13.62
N TRP A 10 5.47 7.21 -13.95
CA TRP A 10 5.30 8.35 -13.04
C TRP A 10 4.60 7.98 -11.73
N VAL A 11 3.59 7.09 -11.80
CA VAL A 11 2.90 6.55 -10.63
C VAL A 11 3.84 5.80 -9.67
N ILE A 12 4.92 5.21 -10.18
CA ILE A 12 5.91 4.51 -9.34
C ILE A 12 6.64 5.55 -8.49
N LEU A 13 7.12 6.63 -9.09
CA LEU A 13 7.83 7.71 -8.38
C LEU A 13 6.92 8.41 -7.37
N ASN A 14 5.68 8.71 -7.76
CA ASN A 14 4.73 9.35 -6.87
C ASN A 14 4.42 8.47 -5.64
N ASP A 15 4.20 7.17 -5.84
CA ASP A 15 3.86 6.27 -4.73
C ASP A 15 5.08 5.90 -3.88
N PHE A 16 6.28 5.83 -4.45
CA PHE A 16 7.53 5.76 -3.67
C PHE A 16 7.62 6.95 -2.71
N GLY A 17 7.42 8.17 -3.21
CA GLY A 17 7.49 9.40 -2.44
C GLY A 17 6.38 9.50 -1.40
N GLY A 18 5.14 9.19 -1.79
CA GLY A 18 3.98 9.17 -0.91
C GLY A 18 4.13 8.15 0.22
N ALA A 19 4.54 6.93 -0.10
CA ALA A 19 4.76 5.90 0.91
C ALA A 19 5.94 6.23 1.84
N PHE A 20 7.01 6.82 1.30
CA PHE A 20 8.11 7.33 2.13
C PHE A 20 7.64 8.41 3.10
N ALA A 21 6.86 9.40 2.62
CA ALA A 21 6.34 10.46 3.46
C ALA A 21 5.42 9.93 4.55
N MET A 22 4.49 9.02 4.21
CA MET A 22 3.62 8.35 5.18
C MET A 22 4.44 7.61 6.26
N GLY A 23 5.45 6.84 5.85
CA GLY A 23 6.31 6.10 6.78
C GLY A 23 7.21 6.98 7.62
N ALA A 24 7.73 8.10 7.07
CA ALA A 24 8.56 9.05 7.79
C ALA A 24 7.76 9.83 8.84
N VAL A 25 6.55 10.30 8.48
CA VAL A 25 5.65 11.00 9.41
C VAL A 25 5.17 10.06 10.50
N GLY A 26 4.63 8.89 10.13
CA GLY A 26 4.18 7.88 11.09
C GLY A 26 5.31 7.40 11.99
N GLY A 27 6.51 7.20 11.42
CA GLY A 27 7.71 6.83 12.16
C GLY A 27 8.20 7.90 13.11
N ALA A 28 8.15 9.18 12.71
CA ALA A 28 8.51 10.29 13.58
C ALA A 28 7.56 10.41 14.78
N VAL A 29 6.25 10.25 14.56
CA VAL A 29 5.27 10.26 15.65
C VAL A 29 5.49 9.06 16.58
N TRP A 30 5.54 7.85 16.03
CA TRP A 30 5.67 6.63 16.83
C TRP A 30 6.99 6.56 17.59
N HIS A 31 8.12 6.76 16.90
CA HIS A 31 9.44 6.72 17.53
C HIS A 31 9.72 7.97 18.38
N GLY A 32 9.06 9.10 18.12
CA GLY A 32 9.09 10.28 18.97
C GLY A 32 8.40 10.04 20.31
N VAL A 33 7.16 9.54 20.29
CA VAL A 33 6.41 9.21 21.52
C VAL A 33 7.11 8.09 22.31
N LYS A 34 7.52 7.02 21.62
CA LYS A 34 8.24 5.91 22.26
C LYS A 34 9.60 6.37 22.81
N GLY A 35 10.33 7.20 22.06
CA GLY A 35 11.60 7.77 22.49
C GLY A 35 11.46 8.66 23.72
N PHE A 36 10.41 9.48 23.78
CA PHE A 36 10.12 10.33 24.93
C PHE A 36 9.77 9.51 26.18
N ARG A 37 8.96 8.44 26.03
CA ARG A 37 8.53 7.59 27.14
C ARG A 37 9.63 6.68 27.68
N ASN A 38 10.54 6.22 26.83
CA ASN A 38 11.60 5.26 27.21
C ASN A 38 12.90 5.93 27.67
N SER A 39 13.01 7.26 27.60
CA SER A 39 14.23 7.98 27.96
C SER A 39 14.25 8.37 29.44
N PRO A 40 15.44 8.38 30.08
CA PRO A 40 15.59 8.78 31.48
C PRO A 40 15.14 10.22 31.71
N TYR A 41 14.70 10.52 32.95
CA TYR A 41 14.30 11.87 33.36
C TYR A 41 15.48 12.84 33.18
N GLY A 42 15.23 13.97 32.50
CA GLY A 42 16.25 14.97 32.13
C GLY A 42 16.58 14.99 30.64
N GLU A 43 16.70 13.82 30.00
CA GLU A 43 17.16 13.67 28.60
C GLU A 43 16.03 13.32 27.62
N ARG A 44 14.77 13.38 28.05
CA ARG A 44 13.61 12.90 27.28
C ARG A 44 13.47 13.51 25.89
N ARG A 45 13.79 14.80 25.75
CA ARG A 45 13.74 15.50 24.46
C ARG A 45 14.85 15.05 23.52
N ILE A 46 16.05 14.86 24.05
CA ILE A 46 17.22 14.42 23.29
C ILE A 46 17.05 12.95 22.88
N GLY A 47 16.55 12.11 23.78
CA GLY A 47 16.22 10.71 23.46
C GLY A 47 15.06 10.57 22.45
N ALA A 48 14.06 11.45 22.50
CA ALA A 48 13.00 11.50 21.48
C ALA A 48 13.56 11.89 20.10
N ILE A 49 14.35 12.96 20.00
CA ILE A 49 14.94 13.43 18.74
C ILE A 49 15.89 12.37 18.16
N THR A 50 16.69 11.74 19.01
CA THR A 50 17.64 10.69 18.60
C THR A 50 16.91 9.46 18.08
N ALA A 51 15.81 9.05 18.74
CA ALA A 51 14.97 7.94 18.29
C ALA A 51 14.29 8.24 16.94
N ILE A 52 13.79 9.47 16.75
CA ILE A 52 13.21 9.91 15.48
C ILE A 52 14.27 9.85 14.37
N LYS A 53 15.43 10.49 14.56
CA LYS A 53 16.50 10.54 13.55
C LYS A 53 17.01 9.15 13.17
N ALA A 54 17.11 8.23 14.13
CA ALA A 54 17.62 6.89 13.89
C ALA A 54 16.62 5.94 13.21
N ARG A 55 15.31 6.12 13.42
CA ARG A 55 14.30 5.11 13.05
C ARG A 55 13.24 5.60 12.06
N ALA A 56 12.86 6.88 12.09
CA ALA A 56 11.88 7.43 11.15
C ALA A 56 12.28 7.29 9.67
N PRO A 57 13.53 7.61 9.24
CA PRO A 57 13.90 7.45 7.83
C PRO A 57 14.03 5.97 7.40
N VAL A 58 14.36 5.07 8.32
CA VAL A 58 14.40 3.62 8.05
C VAL A 58 12.99 3.10 7.81
N LEU A 59 12.02 3.51 8.63
CA LEU A 59 10.63 3.14 8.45
C LEU A 59 10.07 3.72 7.14
N GLY A 60 10.31 5.01 6.89
CA GLY A 60 9.97 5.67 5.62
C GLY A 60 10.56 4.96 4.42
N GLY A 61 11.84 4.59 4.47
CA GLY A 61 12.53 3.84 3.41
C GLY A 61 11.87 2.49 3.15
N ASN A 62 11.52 1.74 4.19
CA ASN A 62 10.84 0.44 4.04
C ASN A 62 9.47 0.59 3.37
N PHE A 63 8.66 1.58 3.77
CA PHE A 63 7.37 1.86 3.14
C PHE A 63 7.52 2.34 1.69
N GLY A 64 8.50 3.21 1.43
CA GLY A 64 8.85 3.67 0.08
C GLY A 64 9.20 2.51 -0.84
N VAL A 65 10.13 1.64 -0.43
CA VAL A 65 10.54 0.46 -1.20
C VAL A 65 9.37 -0.50 -1.44
N TRP A 66 8.51 -0.71 -0.45
CA TRP A 66 7.32 -1.54 -0.62
C TRP A 66 6.36 -0.96 -1.65
N GLY A 67 5.94 0.31 -1.50
CA GLY A 67 4.96 0.94 -2.42
C GLY A 67 5.50 1.07 -3.84
N GLY A 68 6.79 1.35 -3.94
CA GLY A 68 7.47 1.43 -5.21
C GLY A 68 7.65 0.11 -5.95
N LEU A 69 8.04 -0.95 -5.25
CA LEU A 69 8.10 -2.30 -5.83
C LEU A 69 6.72 -2.77 -6.26
N PHE A 70 5.70 -2.55 -5.41
CA PHE A 70 4.33 -2.92 -5.71
C PHE A 70 3.84 -2.32 -7.03
N ASN A 71 3.98 -1.01 -7.20
CA ASN A 71 3.57 -0.35 -8.45
C ASN A 71 4.42 -0.73 -9.66
N THR A 72 5.71 -1.03 -9.45
CA THR A 72 6.57 -1.51 -10.54
C THR A 72 6.05 -2.85 -11.07
N TYR A 73 5.70 -3.78 -10.17
CA TYR A 73 5.13 -5.06 -10.56
C TYR A 73 3.72 -4.93 -11.12
N ASP A 74 2.87 -4.05 -10.57
CA ASP A 74 1.53 -3.79 -11.11
C ASP A 74 1.60 -3.24 -12.55
N CYS A 75 2.45 -2.24 -12.78
CA CYS A 75 2.72 -1.71 -14.12
C CYS A 75 3.24 -2.80 -15.08
N ALA A 76 4.16 -3.65 -14.64
CA ALA A 76 4.69 -4.74 -15.47
C ALA A 76 3.61 -5.77 -15.83
N VAL A 77 2.79 -6.19 -14.86
CA VAL A 77 1.71 -7.15 -15.08
C VAL A 77 0.62 -6.56 -15.98
N LYS A 78 0.26 -5.29 -15.80
CA LYS A 78 -0.66 -4.56 -16.69
C LYS A 78 -0.13 -4.48 -18.12
N GLY A 79 1.16 -4.18 -18.29
CA GLY A 79 1.81 -4.15 -19.61
C GLY A 79 1.76 -5.49 -20.36
N ILE A 80 1.90 -6.60 -19.63
CA ILE A 80 1.85 -7.96 -20.20
C ILE A 80 0.41 -8.39 -20.48
N ARG A 81 -0.50 -8.23 -19.51
CA ARG A 81 -1.88 -8.75 -19.58
C ARG A 81 -2.84 -7.86 -20.35
N LYS A 82 -2.53 -6.56 -20.50
CA LYS A 82 -3.39 -5.53 -21.13
C LYS A 82 -4.85 -5.54 -20.62
N LYS A 83 -5.05 -6.01 -19.38
CA LYS A 83 -6.33 -6.08 -18.69
C LYS A 83 -6.14 -5.57 -17.27
N GLU A 84 -7.13 -4.84 -16.77
CA GLU A 84 -7.14 -4.34 -15.40
C GLU A 84 -8.07 -5.21 -14.57
N ASP A 85 -7.49 -6.24 -13.94
CA ASP A 85 -8.20 -7.17 -13.07
C ASP A 85 -7.63 -7.12 -11.65
N PRO A 86 -8.40 -7.47 -10.60
CA PRO A 86 -7.91 -7.62 -9.22
C PRO A 86 -6.73 -8.59 -9.10
N TRP A 87 -6.59 -9.50 -10.06
CA TRP A 87 -5.44 -10.40 -10.17
C TRP A 87 -4.10 -9.68 -10.32
N ASN A 88 -4.09 -8.49 -10.92
CA ASN A 88 -2.85 -7.72 -11.09
C ASN A 88 -2.29 -7.30 -9.74
N ALA A 89 -3.14 -6.81 -8.83
CA ALA A 89 -2.76 -6.45 -7.48
C ALA A 89 -2.25 -7.67 -6.69
N ILE A 90 -2.93 -8.83 -6.77
CA ILE A 90 -2.50 -10.06 -6.06
C ILE A 90 -1.14 -10.54 -6.56
N ILE A 91 -0.93 -10.58 -7.88
CA ILE A 91 0.33 -11.00 -8.50
C ILE A 91 1.44 -10.00 -8.17
N ALA A 92 1.17 -8.70 -8.25
CA ALA A 92 2.12 -7.66 -7.88
C ALA A 92 2.50 -7.76 -6.38
N GLY A 93 1.54 -8.03 -5.50
CA GLY A 93 1.78 -8.29 -4.07
C GLY A 93 2.64 -9.51 -3.83
N PHE A 94 2.40 -10.60 -4.56
CA PHE A 94 3.22 -11.81 -4.49
C PHE A 94 4.69 -11.52 -4.84
N PHE A 95 4.93 -10.82 -5.96
CA PHE A 95 6.29 -10.46 -6.37
C PHE A 95 6.94 -9.44 -5.44
N THR A 96 6.18 -8.50 -4.89
CA THR A 96 6.66 -7.52 -3.90
C THR A 96 7.09 -8.21 -2.61
N GLY A 97 6.25 -9.08 -2.06
CA GLY A 97 6.56 -9.84 -0.84
C GLY A 97 7.75 -10.78 -1.01
N GLY A 98 7.87 -11.41 -2.18
CA GLY A 98 9.01 -12.26 -2.50
C GLY A 98 10.31 -11.48 -2.65
N SER A 99 10.30 -10.37 -3.41
CA SER A 99 11.50 -9.55 -3.65
C SER A 99 12.02 -8.88 -2.38
N LEU A 100 11.14 -8.40 -1.50
CA LEU A 100 11.54 -7.82 -0.21
C LEU A 100 12.24 -8.83 0.72
N ALA A 101 11.77 -10.08 0.69
CA ALA A 101 12.30 -11.15 1.54
C ALA A 101 13.44 -11.96 0.89
N VAL A 102 13.92 -11.54 -0.30
CA VAL A 102 14.97 -12.28 -1.04
C VAL A 102 16.25 -12.46 -0.23
N ARG A 103 16.61 -11.44 0.58
CA ARG A 103 17.79 -11.47 1.45
C ARG A 103 17.64 -12.40 2.66
N GLY A 104 16.41 -12.81 2.99
CA GLY A 104 16.11 -13.75 4.07
C GLY A 104 16.17 -15.23 3.67
N GLY A 105 16.58 -15.53 2.43
CA GLY A 105 16.64 -16.89 1.89
C GLY A 105 15.28 -17.43 1.43
N TYR A 106 15.30 -18.63 0.84
CA TYR A 106 14.12 -19.20 0.16
C TYR A 106 12.88 -19.33 1.04
N LYS A 107 13.04 -19.75 2.30
CA LYS A 107 11.93 -19.89 3.25
C LYS A 107 11.28 -18.54 3.57
N SER A 108 12.07 -17.48 3.74
CA SER A 108 11.58 -16.13 3.99
C SER A 108 10.89 -15.57 2.75
N MET A 109 11.50 -15.73 1.58
CA MET A 109 10.93 -15.31 0.29
C MET A 109 9.55 -15.93 0.04
N ARG A 110 9.40 -17.25 0.21
CA ARG A 110 8.11 -17.93 0.03
C ARG A 110 7.06 -17.42 1.01
N ASN A 111 7.42 -17.30 2.29
CA ASN A 111 6.48 -16.85 3.32
C ASN A 111 6.06 -15.39 3.08
N GLY A 112 7.01 -14.52 2.71
CA GLY A 112 6.74 -13.13 2.37
C GLY A 112 5.82 -12.99 1.16
N ALA A 113 6.10 -13.70 0.07
CA ALA A 113 5.28 -13.71 -1.13
C ALA A 113 3.84 -14.16 -0.86
N ILE A 114 3.66 -15.25 -0.10
CA ILE A 114 2.33 -15.75 0.28
C ILE A 114 1.59 -14.75 1.17
N SER A 115 2.27 -14.19 2.19
CA SER A 115 1.64 -13.24 3.10
C SER A 115 1.15 -11.97 2.40
N CYS A 116 1.95 -11.43 1.47
CA CYS A 116 1.57 -10.23 0.71
C CYS A 116 0.47 -10.53 -0.31
N ALA A 117 0.49 -11.69 -0.96
CA ALA A 117 -0.57 -12.10 -1.87
C ALA A 117 -1.92 -12.23 -1.16
N ILE A 118 -1.94 -12.87 0.02
CA ILE A 118 -3.16 -13.01 0.83
C ILE A 118 -3.66 -11.64 1.29
N LEU A 119 -2.77 -10.79 1.80
CA LEU A 119 -3.14 -9.45 2.26
C LEU A 119 -3.81 -8.65 1.16
N LEU A 120 -3.24 -8.62 -0.06
CA LEU A 120 -3.84 -7.87 -1.16
C LEU A 120 -5.10 -8.54 -1.72
N ALA A 121 -5.19 -9.87 -1.70
CA ALA A 121 -6.44 -10.56 -2.05
C ALA A 121 -7.59 -10.14 -1.12
N VAL A 122 -7.31 -9.97 0.18
CA VAL A 122 -8.30 -9.46 1.14
C VAL A 122 -8.63 -8.00 0.88
N ILE A 123 -7.65 -7.13 0.65
CA ILE A 123 -7.89 -5.71 0.38
C ILE A 123 -8.76 -5.52 -0.87
N GLU A 124 -8.41 -6.18 -1.98
CA GLU A 124 -9.19 -6.12 -3.22
C GLU A 124 -10.58 -6.75 -3.04
N GLY A 125 -10.67 -7.89 -2.34
CA GLY A 125 -11.95 -8.53 -2.03
C GLY A 125 -12.90 -7.63 -1.23
N VAL A 126 -12.37 -6.92 -0.23
CA VAL A 126 -13.13 -5.94 0.56
C VAL A 126 -13.48 -4.71 -0.29
N SER A 127 -12.57 -4.23 -1.15
CA SER A 127 -12.85 -3.11 -2.06
C SER A 127 -14.00 -3.43 -3.01
N ILE A 128 -13.99 -4.62 -3.62
CA ILE A 128 -15.07 -5.08 -4.50
C ILE A 128 -16.40 -5.19 -3.71
N GLY A 129 -16.37 -5.77 -2.51
CA GLY A 129 -17.54 -5.90 -1.65
C GLY A 129 -18.14 -4.54 -1.25
N PHE A 130 -17.30 -3.60 -0.86
CA PHE A 130 -17.70 -2.26 -0.47
C PHE A 130 -18.26 -1.47 -1.66
N ASN A 131 -17.59 -1.53 -2.82
CA ASN A 131 -18.07 -0.90 -4.05
C ASN A 131 -19.43 -1.47 -4.48
N ARG A 132 -19.64 -2.78 -4.36
CA ARG A 132 -20.92 -3.42 -4.67
C ARG A 132 -22.02 -2.97 -3.72
N MET A 133 -21.75 -2.92 -2.42
CA MET A 133 -22.71 -2.45 -1.42
C MET A 133 -23.08 -0.98 -1.63
N MET A 134 -22.12 -0.11 -1.94
CA MET A 134 -22.40 1.30 -2.23
C MET A 134 -23.16 1.49 -3.55
N ALA A 135 -22.85 0.67 -4.57
CA ALA A 135 -23.59 0.66 -5.83
C ALA A 135 -25.05 0.21 -5.64
N ASP A 136 -25.29 -0.79 -4.79
CA ASP A 136 -26.64 -1.25 -4.46
C ASP A 136 -27.44 -0.18 -3.69
N ASN A 137 -26.79 0.61 -2.83
CA ASN A 137 -27.42 1.75 -2.15
C ASN A 137 -27.71 2.95 -3.08
N THR A 138 -27.07 3.01 -4.26
CA THR A 138 -27.22 4.12 -5.23
C THR A 138 -28.04 3.70 -6.47
N ARG A 139 -28.62 2.49 -6.49
CA ARG A 139 -29.57 2.12 -7.55
C ARG A 139 -30.80 3.02 -7.46
N LEU A 140 -30.88 3.99 -8.37
CA LEU A 140 -32.13 4.64 -8.73
C LEU A 140 -33.00 3.58 -9.41
N ASP A 141 -34.05 3.10 -8.74
CA ASP A 141 -35.10 2.33 -9.41
C ASP A 141 -35.58 3.16 -10.61
N ALA A 142 -35.44 2.61 -11.81
CA ALA A 142 -35.91 3.28 -13.02
C ALA A 142 -37.42 3.55 -12.85
N PRO A 143 -37.91 4.76 -13.19
CA PRO A 143 -39.33 5.05 -13.08
C PRO A 143 -40.13 4.03 -13.90
N PRO A 144 -41.29 3.57 -13.39
CA PRO A 144 -42.08 2.55 -14.06
C PRO A 144 -42.41 2.99 -15.49
N PRO A 145 -42.42 2.07 -16.46
CA PRO A 145 -42.71 2.41 -17.85
C PRO A 145 -44.09 3.08 -17.94
N PRO A 146 -44.25 4.09 -18.81
CA PRO A 146 -45.52 4.78 -18.95
C PRO A 146 -46.62 3.78 -19.35
N PRO A 147 -47.85 3.96 -18.85
CA PRO A 147 -48.95 3.07 -19.18
C PRO A 147 -49.17 3.05 -20.68
N SER A 148 -49.23 1.84 -21.24
CA SER A 148 -49.61 1.60 -22.63
C SER A 148 -51.12 1.80 -22.74
N ASP A 149 -51.52 2.95 -23.28
CA ASP A 149 -52.84 3.11 -23.91
C ASP A 149 -52.89 2.38 -25.26
#